data_AF-A0AAW0HV61-F1
#
_entry.id   AF-A0AAW0HV61-F1
#
_cell.length_a   1.000
_cell.length_b   1.000
_cell.length_c   1.000
_cell.angle_alpha   90.00
_cell.angle_beta   90.00
_cell.angle_gamma   90.00
#
_symmetry.space_group_name_H-M   'P 1'
#
loop_
_entity.id
_entity.type
_entity.pdbx_description
1 polymer ?
#
loop_
_entity_poly.entity_id
_entity_poly.type
_entity_poly.pdbx_seq_one_letter_code
_entity_poly.pdbx_strand_id
1 'polypeptide(L)'
;MRVLKKTEEEYEKILNVFDPVSQPTIKIEKTENLPDACHLILSCKGEQQNVTYTWFDDLGSLPQNGEGDVLERIITPQNKSTFYTCQVSNPISRKNDTVYFTLPCTLARSSGVRWIATLLVVMAPIIHTFLLT
;
A
#
# COMPACT_ATOMS: atom_id res chain seq x y z
N MET A 1 4.00 6.87 -67.52
CA MET A 1 3.95 6.44 -66.10
C MET A 1 4.67 7.47 -65.25
N ARG A 2 4.02 8.06 -64.24
CA ARG A 2 4.70 8.93 -63.26
C ARG A 2 5.06 8.09 -62.05
N VAL A 3 6.34 7.96 -61.75
CA VAL A 3 6.82 7.31 -60.52
C VAL A 3 6.74 8.37 -59.42
N LEU A 4 5.85 8.17 -58.45
CA LEU A 4 5.79 9.01 -57.25
C LEU A 4 7.04 8.73 -56.42
N LYS A 5 7.91 9.73 -56.31
CA LYS A 5 9.06 9.68 -55.42
C LYS A 5 8.53 9.88 -54.00
N LYS A 6 8.55 8.81 -53.20
CA LYS A 6 8.17 8.86 -51.79
C LYS A 6 9.39 9.36 -51.01
N THR A 7 9.25 10.49 -50.33
CA THR A 7 10.27 11.01 -49.42
C THR A 7 10.07 10.31 -48.08
N GLU A 8 11.03 9.52 -47.63
CA GLU A 8 11.05 8.96 -46.28
C GLU A 8 11.65 10.00 -45.34
N GLU A 9 10.85 10.46 -44.37
CA GLU A 9 11.30 11.39 -43.33
C GLU A 9 11.74 10.57 -42.11
N GLU A 10 12.98 10.75 -41.68
CA GLU A 10 13.54 10.17 -40.47
C GLU A 10 13.20 11.08 -39.29
N TYR A 11 12.56 10.53 -38.25
CA TYR A 11 12.26 11.27 -37.02
C TYR A 11 12.72 10.47 -35.80
N GLU A 12 13.26 11.17 -34.81
CA GLU A 12 13.64 10.59 -33.53
C GLU A 12 12.42 10.48 -32.61
N LYS A 13 12.32 9.36 -31.88
CA LYS A 13 11.25 9.11 -30.90
C LYS A 13 11.86 8.67 -29.58
N ILE A 14 11.53 9.41 -28.51
CA ILE A 14 11.94 9.06 -27.16
C ILE A 14 11.00 7.98 -26.63
N LEU A 15 11.57 6.85 -26.19
CA LEU A 15 10.84 5.78 -25.52
C LEU A 15 11.19 5.80 -24.03
N ASN A 16 10.21 6.12 -23.19
CA ASN A 16 10.35 6.01 -21.75
C ASN A 16 10.01 4.58 -21.32
N VAL A 17 10.95 3.90 -20.68
CA VAL A 17 10.78 2.54 -20.16
C VAL A 17 10.56 2.61 -18.66
N PHE A 18 9.53 1.93 -18.17
CA PHE A 18 9.20 1.83 -16.76
C PHE A 18 9.05 0.36 -16.40
N ASP A 19 9.62 -0.04 -15.27
CA ASP A 19 9.34 -1.34 -14.68
C ASP A 19 8.03 -1.29 -13.89
N PRO A 20 7.29 -2.40 -13.75
CA PRO A 20 6.09 -2.42 -12.91
C PRO A 20 6.46 -2.13 -11.45
N VAL A 21 5.69 -1.24 -10.80
CA VAL A 21 5.95 -0.85 -9.41
C VAL A 21 5.97 -2.07 -8.49
N SER A 22 6.91 -2.10 -7.55
CA SER A 22 6.93 -3.09 -6.47
C SER A 22 5.73 -2.93 -5.52
N GLN A 23 5.41 -3.99 -4.77
CA GLN A 23 4.34 -3.94 -3.77
C GLN A 23 4.74 -2.97 -2.65
N PRO A 24 3.99 -1.89 -2.41
CA PRO A 24 4.32 -0.99 -1.32
C PRO A 24 4.04 -1.63 0.04
N THR A 25 4.64 -1.05 1.08
CA THR A 25 4.40 -1.42 2.47
C THR A 25 4.29 -0.15 3.32
N ILE A 26 3.18 0.00 4.02
CA ILE A 26 2.96 1.07 4.99
C ILE A 26 3.67 0.73 6.29
N LYS A 27 4.42 1.70 6.81
CA LYS A 27 5.02 1.67 8.14
C LYS A 27 4.37 2.73 9.01
N ILE A 28 4.15 2.38 10.28
CA ILE A 28 3.69 3.32 11.30
C ILE A 28 4.94 3.90 11.94
N GLU A 29 5.29 5.12 11.55
CA GLU A 29 6.47 5.81 12.05
C GLU A 29 6.22 6.42 13.43
N LYS A 30 5.00 6.93 13.66
CA LYS A 30 4.62 7.52 14.94
C LYS A 30 3.15 7.28 15.26
N THR A 31 2.91 7.01 16.54
CA THR A 31 1.59 7.06 17.16
C THR A 31 1.77 7.64 18.56
N GLU A 32 1.34 8.88 18.76
CA GLU A 32 1.42 9.57 20.04
C GLU A 32 0.03 9.99 20.49
N ASN A 33 -0.31 9.65 21.74
CA ASN A 33 -1.60 10.02 22.32
C ASN A 33 -1.56 11.48 22.80
N LEU A 34 -2.60 12.23 22.44
CA LEU A 34 -2.89 13.57 22.93
C LEU A 34 -4.19 13.51 23.75
N PRO A 35 -4.54 14.55 24.54
CA PRO A 35 -5.71 14.50 25.43
C PRO A 35 -7.02 14.06 24.76
N ASP A 36 -7.33 14.61 23.58
CA ASP A 36 -8.56 14.32 22.80
C ASP A 36 -8.26 13.94 21.34
N ALA A 37 -7.02 13.58 21.06
CA ALA A 37 -6.54 13.31 19.71
C ALA A 37 -5.35 12.35 19.74
N CYS A 38 -4.82 12.02 18.58
CA CYS A 38 -3.53 11.35 18.47
C CYS A 38 -2.77 11.84 17.24
N HIS A 39 -1.45 11.91 17.36
CA HIS A 39 -0.55 12.25 16.26
C HIS A 39 -0.09 10.98 15.58
N LEU A 40 -0.49 10.82 14.32
CA LEU A 40 -0.19 9.68 13.47
C LEU A 40 0.76 10.11 12.35
N ILE A 41 1.85 9.36 12.18
CA ILE A 41 2.75 9.47 11.03
C ILE A 41 2.87 8.09 10.40
N LEU A 42 2.50 7.99 9.13
CA LEU A 42 2.66 6.80 8.29
C LEU A 42 3.69 7.09 7.20
N SER A 43 4.54 6.13 6.88
CA SER A 43 5.37 6.16 5.68
C SER A 43 5.01 5.02 4.74
N CYS A 44 5.10 5.26 3.45
CA CYS A 44 4.86 4.26 2.42
C CYS A 44 6.16 3.89 1.74
N LYS A 45 6.68 2.70 2.06
CA LYS A 45 7.88 2.18 1.42
C LYS A 45 7.49 1.51 0.11
N GLY A 46 8.05 2.02 -0.98
CA GLY A 46 7.93 1.49 -2.33
C GLY A 46 9.14 1.95 -3.14
N GLU A 47 9.23 1.51 -4.38
CA GLU A 47 10.28 1.95 -5.30
C GLU A 47 10.24 3.47 -5.46
N GLN A 48 11.38 4.14 -5.22
CA GLN A 48 11.40 5.60 -5.03
C GLN A 48 11.58 6.38 -6.34
N GLN A 49 11.99 5.74 -7.43
CA GLN A 49 12.30 6.44 -8.69
C GLN A 49 11.08 6.50 -9.60
N ASN A 50 10.76 7.72 -10.06
CA ASN A 50 9.74 7.99 -11.08
C ASN A 50 8.33 7.43 -10.75
N VAL A 51 7.97 7.43 -9.47
CA VAL A 51 6.63 7.02 -9.01
C VAL A 51 5.87 8.20 -8.42
N THR A 52 4.55 8.07 -8.39
CA THR A 52 3.63 8.95 -7.68
C THR A 52 2.97 8.17 -6.55
N TYR A 53 3.07 8.72 -5.34
CA TYR A 53 2.38 8.23 -4.16
C TYR A 53 0.99 8.87 -4.08
N THR A 54 -0.01 8.18 -3.58
CA THR A 54 -1.34 8.76 -3.33
C THR A 54 -1.93 8.11 -2.10
N TRP A 55 -2.38 8.93 -1.17
CA TRP A 55 -2.99 8.47 0.07
C TRP A 55 -4.50 8.55 -0.05
N PHE A 56 -5.19 7.54 0.48
CA PHE A 56 -6.64 7.48 0.56
C PHE A 56 -7.09 7.16 1.98
N ASP A 57 -8.20 7.74 2.38
CA ASP A 57 -8.95 7.38 3.58
C ASP A 57 -10.44 7.13 3.23
N ASP A 58 -11.31 7.02 4.23
CA ASP A 58 -12.75 6.77 4.01
C ASP A 58 -13.43 7.82 3.12
N LEU A 59 -12.88 9.04 3.03
CA LEU A 59 -13.43 10.14 2.23
C LEU A 59 -12.85 10.18 0.81
N GLY A 60 -11.83 9.36 0.53
CA GLY A 60 -11.18 9.29 -0.78
C GLY A 60 -9.75 9.82 -0.75
N SER A 61 -9.33 10.46 -1.85
CA SER A 61 -7.95 10.93 -2.02
C SER A 61 -7.63 12.06 -1.06
N LEU A 62 -6.48 11.95 -0.42
CA LEU A 62 -5.95 12.94 0.49
C LEU A 62 -5.01 13.92 -0.24
N PRO A 63 -4.96 15.19 0.19
CA PRO A 63 -3.96 16.12 -0.30
C PRO A 63 -2.56 15.64 0.13
N GLN A 64 -1.60 15.71 -0.78
CA GLN A 64 -0.20 15.48 -0.46
C GLN A 64 0.38 16.72 0.24
N ASN A 65 0.98 16.51 1.41
CA ASN A 65 1.82 17.49 2.08
C ASN A 65 3.24 16.90 2.19
N GLY A 66 4.28 17.64 1.80
CA GLY A 66 5.68 17.18 1.92
C GLY A 66 6.09 16.14 0.88
N GLU A 67 7.01 15.24 1.25
CA GLU A 67 7.34 14.06 0.44
C GLU A 67 6.10 13.15 0.40
N GLY A 68 5.53 12.93 -0.79
CA GLY A 68 4.21 12.30 -0.95
C GLY A 68 4.11 10.85 -0.42
N ASP A 69 5.23 10.23 -0.06
CA ASP A 69 5.31 8.93 0.59
C ASP A 69 5.03 8.97 2.09
N VAL A 70 4.95 10.14 2.72
CA VAL A 70 4.62 10.32 4.14
C VAL A 70 3.23 10.92 4.31
N LEU A 71 2.46 10.36 5.24
CA LEU A 71 1.18 10.91 5.69
C LEU A 71 1.26 11.24 7.18
N GLU A 72 1.14 12.53 7.50
CA GLU A 72 1.14 13.05 8.87
C GLU A 72 -0.21 13.71 9.20
N ARG A 73 -0.85 13.27 10.29
CA ARG A 73 -2.20 13.72 10.68
C ARG A 73 -2.38 13.79 12.20
N ILE A 74 -3.18 14.75 12.65
CA ILE A 74 -3.78 14.76 13.98
C ILE A 74 -5.20 14.20 13.87
N ILE A 75 -5.43 13.05 14.50
CA ILE A 75 -6.69 12.32 14.46
C ILE A 75 -7.47 12.55 15.74
N THR A 76 -8.71 13.02 15.60
CA THR A 76 -9.72 13.18 16.64
C THR A 76 -10.84 12.15 16.42
N PRO A 77 -11.72 11.92 17.39
CA PRO A 77 -12.89 11.05 17.21
C PRO A 77 -13.80 11.44 16.02
N GLN A 78 -13.79 12.72 15.61
CA GLN A 78 -14.66 13.25 14.55
C GLN A 78 -14.07 13.11 13.14
N ASN A 79 -12.74 13.09 13.00
CA ASN A 79 -12.06 12.99 11.70
C ASN A 79 -11.33 11.65 11.51
N LYS A 80 -11.61 10.67 12.37
CA LYS A 80 -11.02 9.34 12.29
C LYS A 80 -11.40 8.66 10.97
N SER A 81 -10.48 7.86 10.46
CA SER A 81 -10.75 6.94 9.37
C SER A 81 -10.51 5.49 9.80
N THR A 82 -11.27 4.59 9.22
CA THR A 82 -11.20 3.13 9.41
C THR A 82 -9.95 2.56 8.74
N PHE A 83 -9.45 3.18 7.69
CA PHE A 83 -8.26 2.74 7.00
C PHE A 83 -7.49 3.89 6.37
N TYR A 84 -6.21 3.63 6.12
CA TYR A 84 -5.40 4.44 5.21
C TYR A 84 -4.80 3.52 4.16
N THR A 85 -4.95 3.92 2.89
CA THR A 85 -4.35 3.22 1.76
C THR A 85 -3.28 4.10 1.15
N CYS A 86 -2.07 3.56 0.99
CA CYS A 86 -1.05 4.13 0.15
C CYS A 86 -1.09 3.44 -1.20
N GLN A 87 -1.09 4.23 -2.26
CA GLN A 87 -0.99 3.79 -3.63
C GLN A 87 0.30 4.31 -4.25
N VAL A 88 1.10 3.42 -4.80
CA VAL A 88 2.29 3.77 -5.58
C VAL A 88 2.00 3.48 -7.05
N SER A 89 2.27 4.43 -7.92
CA SER A 89 1.96 4.31 -9.35
C SER A 89 3.02 4.92 -10.25
N ASN A 90 3.15 4.36 -11.44
CA ASN A 90 3.87 4.93 -12.57
C ASN A 90 2.96 4.83 -13.82
N PRO A 91 3.39 5.29 -15.02
CA PRO A 91 2.53 5.29 -16.20
C PRO A 91 2.01 3.92 -16.64
N ILE A 92 2.63 2.82 -16.19
CA ILE A 92 2.28 1.47 -16.64
C ILE A 92 1.60 0.60 -15.56
N SER A 93 1.71 0.97 -14.28
CA SER A 93 1.32 0.09 -13.18
C SER A 93 1.00 0.85 -11.89
N ARG A 94 0.20 0.22 -11.02
CA ARG A 94 -0.29 0.78 -9.77
C ARG A 94 -0.46 -0.34 -8.75
N LYS A 95 0.05 -0.14 -7.54
CA LYS A 95 -0.09 -1.08 -6.42
C LYS A 95 -0.39 -0.33 -5.13
N ASN A 96 -1.09 -1.02 -4.22
CA ASN A 96 -1.59 -0.43 -3.00
C ASN A 96 -1.20 -1.27 -1.79
N ASP A 97 -1.04 -0.61 -0.64
CA ASP A 97 -1.08 -1.24 0.66
C ASP A 97 -2.08 -0.50 1.56
N THR A 98 -2.70 -1.20 2.49
CA THR A 98 -3.79 -0.68 3.32
C THR A 98 -3.62 -1.12 4.76
N VAL A 99 -3.67 -0.15 5.67
CA VAL A 99 -3.69 -0.38 7.13
C VAL A 99 -5.03 0.02 7.71
N TYR A 100 -5.52 -0.74 8.68
CA TYR A 100 -6.84 -0.57 9.28
C TYR A 100 -6.73 -0.14 10.75
N PHE A 101 -7.67 0.66 11.22
CA PHE A 101 -7.72 1.19 12.58
C PHE A 101 -9.10 0.96 13.21
N THR A 102 -9.14 0.55 14.47
CA THR A 102 -10.39 0.34 15.22
C THR A 102 -10.83 1.57 16.02
N LEU A 103 -9.84 2.27 16.58
CA LEU A 103 -9.97 3.53 17.30
C LEU A 103 -8.93 4.50 16.72
N PRO A 104 -9.04 5.82 17.00
CA PRO A 104 -7.97 6.77 16.67
C PRO A 104 -6.60 6.20 17.06
N CYS A 105 -5.72 6.08 16.06
CA CYS A 105 -4.37 5.53 16.18
C CYS A 105 -4.24 4.11 16.79
N THR A 106 -5.32 3.33 16.85
CA THR A 106 -5.26 1.93 17.29
C THR A 106 -5.34 1.01 16.09
N LEU A 107 -4.20 0.42 15.72
CA LEU A 107 -4.11 -0.49 14.58
C LEU A 107 -4.96 -1.74 14.80
N ALA A 108 -5.77 -2.08 13.81
CA ALA A 108 -6.48 -3.36 13.76
C ALA A 108 -5.47 -4.47 13.46
N ARG A 109 -5.09 -5.24 14.48
CA ARG A 109 -4.18 -6.37 14.31
C ARG A 109 -4.89 -7.50 13.55
N SER A 110 -4.60 -7.65 12.26
CA SER A 110 -5.01 -8.84 11.52
C SER A 110 -4.29 -10.06 12.09
N SER A 111 -5.07 -11.02 12.61
CA SER A 111 -4.57 -12.28 13.18
C SER A 111 -4.43 -13.39 12.13
N GLY A 112 -4.27 -13.03 10.86
CA GLY A 112 -4.11 -14.00 9.78
C GLY A 112 -2.91 -14.91 10.05
N VAL A 113 -3.07 -16.21 9.80
CA VAL A 113 -2.01 -17.25 9.79
C VAL A 113 -1.64 -17.90 11.12
N ARG A 114 -1.70 -17.23 12.28
CA ARG A 114 -1.21 -17.86 13.54
C ARG A 114 -2.08 -19.02 14.04
N TRP A 115 -3.39 -18.98 13.81
CA TRP A 115 -4.35 -19.98 14.28
C TRP A 115 -4.35 -21.28 13.46
N ILE A 116 -4.02 -21.20 12.16
CA ILE A 116 -3.99 -22.37 11.27
C ILE A 116 -2.77 -23.26 11.59
N ALA A 117 -1.62 -22.65 11.87
CA ALA A 117 -0.42 -23.38 12.25
C ALA A 117 -0.60 -24.17 13.56
N THR A 118 -1.24 -23.58 14.57
CA THR A 118 -1.53 -24.27 15.84
C THR A 118 -2.50 -25.43 15.67
N LEU A 119 -3.54 -25.29 14.84
CA LEU A 119 -4.47 -26.38 14.55
C LEU A 119 -3.78 -27.57 13.86
N LEU A 120 -2.89 -27.32 12.90
CA LEU A 120 -2.16 -28.40 12.21
C LEU A 120 -1.25 -29.19 13.15
N VAL A 121 -0.56 -28.52 14.08
CA VAL A 121 0.33 -29.16 15.07
C VAL A 121 -0.45 -30.03 16.07
N VAL A 122 -1.68 -29.62 16.44
CA VAL A 122 -2.51 -30.37 17.40
C VAL A 122 -3.26 -31.52 16.73
N MET A 123 -3.77 -31.32 15.51
CA MET A 123 -4.62 -32.31 14.84
C MET A 123 -3.82 -33.44 14.17
N ALA A 124 -2.62 -33.17 13.65
CA ALA A 124 -1.77 -34.18 13.02
C ALA A 124 -1.43 -35.40 13.93
N PRO A 125 -1.00 -35.22 15.19
CA PRO A 125 -0.72 -36.36 16.07
C PRO A 125 -2.00 -37.12 16.46
N ILE A 126 -3.13 -36.43 16.65
CA ILE A 126 -4.41 -37.06 17.00
C ILE A 126 -4.87 -37.98 15.86
N ILE A 127 -4.82 -37.50 14.62
CA ILE A 127 -5.19 -38.30 13.43
C ILE A 127 -4.25 -39.50 13.29
N HIS A 128 -2.94 -39.32 13.52
CA HIS A 128 -1.99 -40.43 13.46
C HIS A 128 -2.27 -41.51 14.51
N THR A 129 -2.65 -41.13 15.74
CA THR A 129 -3.03 -42.09 16.79
C THR A 129 -4.30 -42.87 16.46
N PHE A 130 -5.32 -42.24 15.87
CA PHE A 130 -6.56 -42.92 15.46
C PHE A 130 -6.36 -43.88 14.28
N LEU A 131 -5.36 -43.65 13.42
CA LEU A 131 -5.05 -44.53 12.28
C LEU A 131 -4.22 -45.77 12.67
N LEU A 132 -3.62 -45.77 13.86
CA LEU A 132 -2.76 -46.85 14.38
C LEU A 132 -3.47 -47.76 15.41
N THR A 133 -4.72 -47.47 15.75
CA THR A 133 -5.61 -48.28 16.61
C THR A 133 -6.75 -48.86 15.79
#